data_AF-A0A1Z5SBR1-F1
#
_entry.id   AF-A0A1Z5SBR1-F1
#
_cell.length_a   1.000
_cell.length_b   1.000
_cell.length_c   1.000
_cell.angle_alpha   90.00
_cell.angle_beta   90.00
_cell.angle_gamma   90.00
#
_symmetry.space_group_name_H-M   'P 1'
#
loop_
_entity.id
_entity.type
_entity.pdbx_description
1 polymer ?
#
loop_
_entity_poly.entity_id
_entity_poly.type
_entity_poly.pdbx_seq_one_letter_code
_entity_poly.pdbx_strand_id
1 'polypeptide(L)'
;MLGGTSTRLFTSSSFHRLFSPACRVPSRSRTSFLVNMGIVFLIGAVLGWVSVKVFRPEEHLQGLVIACCSSGNWGTIPLMIVPAICNEEGSPFGDASTCNSLGLSYVSLSMALGNFYIWTHSYSVMKRSATLYKAKRRKKDAQIDTSKEHFGQDAAGDYAAFVPLSSEDLSDDVGSNSVTSPLLPNDPRASVLGYYLRRAEELAVEILKELWSPPSVAAVVGFSVGAVDKVKSLVTEEGSPLRVIQDCTKLLGGATIPCTVLILGGNLTKGIGKTVVKPSVLISVIVIRFVLLPTCGIGIVTAATKLGLLPNSPLYRYVLLLQSTVPPAMSIGTIAQLFDVGEEECSIIFLWTHLVAALALTLWSTVFMSLVL
;
A
#
# COMPACT_ATOMS: atom_id res chain seq x y z
N MET A 1 11.73 24.49 -6.52
CA MET A 1 10.39 24.87 -6.00
C MET A 1 9.25 24.55 -6.99
N LEU A 2 9.20 23.34 -7.58
CA LEU A 2 8.10 22.93 -8.50
C LEU A 2 7.70 21.44 -8.36
N GLY A 3 8.07 20.76 -7.26
CA GLY A 3 7.91 19.31 -7.11
C GLY A 3 6.69 18.82 -6.29
N GLY A 4 5.89 19.71 -5.70
CA GLY A 4 4.90 19.32 -4.68
C GLY A 4 3.43 19.29 -5.09
N THR A 5 3.07 19.91 -6.22
CA THR A 5 1.68 20.13 -6.63
C THR A 5 1.16 19.12 -7.66
N SER A 6 2.03 18.55 -8.49
CA SER A 6 1.61 17.62 -9.54
C SER A 6 1.18 16.25 -8.99
N THR A 7 1.75 15.82 -7.86
CA THR A 7 1.49 14.51 -7.24
C THR A 7 0.12 14.41 -6.57
N ARG A 8 -0.53 15.54 -6.25
CA ARG A 8 -1.86 15.57 -5.58
C ARG A 8 -3.02 15.42 -6.57
N LEU A 9 -2.83 15.79 -7.83
CA LEU A 9 -3.90 15.72 -8.84
C LEU A 9 -4.12 14.30 -9.37
N PHE A 10 -3.06 13.52 -9.57
CA PHE A 10 -3.16 12.18 -10.19
C PHE A 10 -3.81 11.11 -9.30
N THR A 11 -3.78 11.30 -7.99
CA THR A 11 -4.55 10.45 -7.09
C THR A 11 -6.06 10.69 -7.23
N SER A 12 -6.49 11.93 -7.52
CA SER A 12 -7.89 12.38 -7.48
C SER A 12 -8.75 11.97 -8.70
N SER A 13 -8.13 11.57 -9.81
CA SER A 13 -8.84 11.32 -11.07
C SER A 13 -9.38 9.90 -11.23
N SER A 14 -8.95 8.93 -10.42
CA SER A 14 -9.48 7.56 -10.47
C SER A 14 -10.89 7.42 -9.84
N PHE A 15 -11.38 8.44 -9.14
CA PHE A 15 -12.33 8.31 -8.03
C PHE A 15 -13.78 7.89 -8.33
N HIS A 16 -14.37 8.22 -9.49
CA HIS A 16 -15.81 7.98 -9.70
C HIS A 16 -16.14 6.70 -10.51
N ARG A 17 -15.15 6.08 -11.19
CA ARG A 17 -15.27 4.66 -11.60
C ARG A 17 -15.19 3.70 -10.40
N LEU A 18 -14.84 4.21 -9.22
CA LEU A 18 -14.22 3.47 -8.11
C LEU A 18 -15.18 3.08 -6.96
N PHE A 19 -16.34 3.73 -6.82
CA PHE A 19 -17.21 3.48 -5.65
C PHE A 19 -18.67 3.11 -5.95
N SER A 20 -19.28 3.68 -6.99
CA SER A 20 -20.63 3.26 -7.43
C SER A 20 -20.70 1.76 -7.80
N PRO A 21 -19.67 1.16 -8.45
CA PRO A 21 -19.63 -0.28 -8.69
C PRO A 21 -19.36 -1.10 -7.43
N ALA A 22 -18.43 -0.68 -6.57
CA ALA A 22 -18.08 -1.40 -5.33
C ALA A 22 -19.28 -1.56 -4.38
N CYS A 23 -20.20 -0.60 -4.36
CA CYS A 23 -21.46 -0.69 -3.60
C CYS A 23 -22.42 -1.78 -4.10
N ARG A 24 -22.30 -2.26 -5.36
CA ARG A 24 -23.11 -3.38 -5.88
C ARG A 24 -22.74 -4.72 -5.27
N VAL A 25 -21.56 -4.83 -4.64
CA VAL A 25 -21.11 -6.08 -4.01
C VAL A 25 -21.89 -6.30 -2.71
N PRO A 26 -22.55 -7.46 -2.52
CA PRO A 26 -23.26 -7.78 -1.28
C PRO A 26 -22.38 -7.62 -0.04
N SER A 27 -22.96 -7.18 1.08
CA SER A 27 -22.21 -6.89 2.33
C SER A 27 -21.35 -8.06 2.80
N ARG A 28 -21.89 -9.30 2.78
CA ARG A 28 -21.17 -10.53 3.13
C ARG A 28 -19.99 -10.84 2.19
N SER A 29 -20.14 -10.54 0.90
CA SER A 29 -19.07 -10.71 -0.08
C SER A 29 -17.99 -9.64 0.11
N ARG A 30 -18.37 -8.44 0.54
CA ARG A 30 -17.45 -7.33 0.80
C ARG A 30 -16.56 -7.60 2.03
N THR A 31 -17.16 -8.09 3.12
CA THR A 31 -16.41 -8.48 4.33
C THR A 31 -15.46 -9.63 4.06
N SER A 32 -15.90 -10.64 3.31
CA SER A 32 -15.03 -11.75 2.92
C SER A 32 -13.87 -11.29 2.03
N PHE A 33 -14.12 -10.34 1.11
CA PHE A 33 -13.09 -9.74 0.26
C PHE A 33 -12.05 -8.99 1.09
N LEU A 34 -12.52 -8.13 2.00
CA LEU A 34 -11.71 -7.39 2.98
C LEU A 34 -10.80 -8.31 3.77
N VAL A 35 -11.35 -9.38 4.36
CA VAL A 35 -10.60 -10.31 5.20
C VAL A 35 -9.53 -11.04 4.38
N ASN A 36 -9.88 -11.57 3.20
CA ASN A 36 -8.92 -12.24 2.32
C ASN A 36 -7.75 -11.31 1.96
N MET A 37 -8.08 -10.10 1.52
CA MET A 37 -7.09 -9.11 1.11
C MET A 37 -6.19 -8.69 2.28
N GLY A 38 -6.77 -8.48 3.46
CA GLY A 38 -6.04 -8.18 4.69
C GLY A 38 -5.09 -9.31 5.11
N ILE A 39 -5.51 -10.57 5.00
CA ILE A 39 -4.63 -11.72 5.31
C ILE A 39 -3.45 -11.79 4.35
N VAL A 40 -3.69 -11.67 3.03
CA VAL A 40 -2.61 -11.67 2.01
C VAL A 40 -1.65 -10.51 2.25
N PHE A 41 -2.17 -9.33 2.59
CA PHE A 41 -1.35 -8.17 2.94
C PHE A 41 -0.46 -8.41 4.16
N LEU A 42 -1.01 -8.99 5.23
CA LEU A 42 -0.29 -9.32 6.46
C LEU A 42 0.80 -10.36 6.20
N ILE A 43 0.49 -11.42 5.43
CA ILE A 43 1.48 -12.41 5.02
C ILE A 43 2.61 -11.75 4.24
N GLY A 44 2.29 -10.86 3.29
CA GLY A 44 3.29 -10.11 2.53
C GLY A 44 4.16 -9.21 3.41
N ALA A 45 3.58 -8.56 4.43
CA ALA A 45 4.33 -7.76 5.39
C ALA A 45 5.27 -8.61 6.25
N VAL A 46 4.80 -9.76 6.75
CA VAL A 46 5.61 -10.71 7.53
C VAL A 46 6.75 -11.28 6.69
N LEU A 47 6.47 -11.73 5.46
CA LEU A 47 7.48 -12.24 4.54
C LEU A 47 8.51 -11.17 4.17
N GLY A 48 8.06 -9.93 3.94
CA GLY A 48 8.95 -8.78 3.72
C GLY A 48 9.86 -8.50 4.91
N TRP A 49 9.32 -8.59 6.13
CA TRP A 49 10.11 -8.42 7.35
C TRP A 49 11.13 -9.55 7.54
N VAL A 50 10.74 -10.80 7.29
CA VAL A 50 11.67 -11.95 7.30
C VAL A 50 12.77 -11.74 6.27
N SER A 51 12.44 -11.30 5.06
CA SER A 51 13.41 -10.97 4.00
C SER A 51 14.41 -9.92 4.45
N VAL A 52 13.96 -8.85 5.11
CA VAL A 52 14.85 -7.81 5.66
C VAL A 52 15.80 -8.41 6.69
N LYS A 53 15.34 -9.29 7.58
CA LYS A 53 16.21 -9.95 8.57
C LYS A 53 17.24 -10.89 7.95
N VAL A 54 16.86 -11.64 6.92
CA VAL A 54 17.73 -12.61 6.25
C VAL A 54 18.79 -11.92 5.40
N PHE A 55 18.37 -10.99 4.53
CA PHE A 55 19.26 -10.39 3.54
C PHE A 55 19.94 -9.10 3.99
N ARG A 56 19.50 -8.53 5.13
CA ARG A 56 20.05 -7.30 5.74
C ARG A 56 20.34 -6.21 4.69
N PRO A 57 19.29 -5.68 4.01
CA PRO A 57 19.44 -4.53 3.14
C PRO A 57 19.89 -3.30 3.94
N GLU A 58 20.36 -2.26 3.23
CA GLU A 58 20.70 -0.98 3.83
C GLU A 58 19.51 -0.40 4.59
N GLU A 59 19.78 0.32 5.69
CA GLU A 59 18.74 0.70 6.67
C GLU A 59 17.60 1.52 6.06
N HIS A 60 17.89 2.39 5.11
CA HIS A 60 16.87 3.18 4.41
C HIS A 60 15.99 2.36 3.48
N LEU A 61 16.43 1.16 3.08
CA LEU A 61 15.70 0.26 2.17
C LEU A 61 14.80 -0.73 2.91
N GLN A 62 14.96 -0.90 4.21
CA GLN A 62 14.19 -1.89 4.98
C GLN A 62 12.69 -1.65 4.89
N GLY A 63 12.25 -0.40 5.11
CA GLY A 63 10.84 -0.02 4.97
C GLY A 63 10.31 -0.18 3.56
N LEU A 64 11.15 0.13 2.55
CA LEU A 64 10.81 -0.03 1.14
C LEU A 64 10.59 -1.51 0.78
N VAL A 65 11.47 -2.41 1.21
CA VAL A 65 11.34 -3.86 0.95
C VAL A 65 10.07 -4.42 1.58
N ILE A 66 9.78 -4.05 2.84
CA ILE A 66 8.55 -4.49 3.53
C ILE A 66 7.30 -3.98 2.80
N ALA A 67 7.26 -2.69 2.45
CA ALA A 67 6.16 -2.11 1.69
C ALA A 67 5.99 -2.78 0.32
N CYS A 68 7.10 -3.00 -0.40
CA CYS A 68 7.12 -3.69 -1.69
C CYS A 68 6.69 -5.15 -1.59
N CYS A 69 6.76 -5.81 -0.43
CA CYS A 69 6.27 -7.17 -0.22
C CYS A 69 4.80 -7.23 0.25
N SER A 70 4.32 -6.25 1.00
CA SER A 70 2.93 -6.21 1.50
C SER A 70 1.94 -5.62 0.48
N SER A 71 2.23 -4.45 -0.09
CA SER A 71 1.31 -3.69 -0.96
C SER A 71 1.38 -4.02 -2.45
N GLY A 72 0.39 -4.71 -2.98
CA GLY A 72 0.30 -5.04 -4.41
C GLY A 72 -0.42 -3.94 -5.23
N ASN A 73 -0.19 -3.91 -6.54
CA ASN A 73 -0.91 -3.06 -7.48
C ASN A 73 -2.34 -3.59 -7.73
N TRP A 74 -3.21 -3.42 -6.74
CA TRP A 74 -4.56 -3.97 -6.71
C TRP A 74 -5.60 -3.16 -7.49
N GLY A 75 -5.17 -2.10 -8.18
CA GLY A 75 -6.04 -1.26 -9.00
C GLY A 75 -5.68 -1.37 -10.47
N THR A 76 -4.57 -0.75 -10.87
CA THR A 76 -4.22 -0.55 -12.28
C THR A 76 -4.12 -1.85 -13.06
N ILE A 77 -3.45 -2.87 -12.53
CA ILE A 77 -3.24 -4.15 -13.25
C ILE A 77 -4.57 -4.93 -13.38
N PRO A 78 -5.34 -5.19 -12.30
CA PRO A 78 -6.63 -5.85 -12.44
C PRO A 78 -7.64 -5.07 -13.29
N LEU A 79 -7.59 -3.72 -13.28
CA LEU A 79 -8.45 -2.89 -14.14
C LEU A 79 -8.16 -3.07 -15.63
N MET A 80 -6.97 -3.49 -16.00
CA MET A 80 -6.64 -3.83 -17.39
C MET A 80 -6.98 -5.28 -17.71
N ILE A 81 -6.65 -6.22 -16.80
CA ILE A 81 -6.80 -7.66 -17.05
C ILE A 81 -8.26 -8.10 -17.06
N VAL A 82 -9.06 -7.68 -16.07
CA VAL A 82 -10.44 -8.20 -15.92
C VAL A 82 -11.33 -7.82 -17.11
N PRO A 83 -11.36 -6.56 -17.58
CA PRO A 83 -12.14 -6.21 -18.77
C PRO A 83 -11.65 -6.90 -20.04
N ALA A 84 -10.34 -7.09 -20.19
CA ALA A 84 -9.79 -7.80 -21.35
C ALA A 84 -10.30 -9.25 -21.41
N ILE A 85 -10.29 -9.96 -20.28
CA ILE A 85 -10.81 -11.33 -20.20
C ILE A 85 -12.32 -11.38 -20.41
N CYS A 86 -13.07 -10.41 -19.88
CA CYS A 86 -14.52 -10.35 -20.06
C CYS A 86 -14.94 -10.06 -21.52
N ASN A 87 -14.09 -9.41 -22.31
CA ASN A 87 -14.37 -9.09 -23.72
C ASN A 87 -13.87 -10.17 -24.69
N GLU A 88 -13.15 -11.18 -24.19
CA GLU A 88 -12.65 -12.28 -25.02
C GLU A 88 -13.82 -13.17 -25.48
N GLU A 89 -13.78 -13.58 -26.76
CA GLU A 89 -14.79 -14.48 -27.30
C GLU A 89 -14.75 -15.85 -26.58
N GLY A 90 -15.91 -16.33 -26.13
CA GLY A 90 -15.98 -17.58 -25.37
C GLY A 90 -15.48 -17.47 -23.92
N SER A 91 -15.45 -16.27 -23.33
CA SER A 91 -15.05 -16.10 -21.93
C SER A 91 -15.87 -17.01 -20.99
N PRO A 92 -15.24 -17.68 -20.01
CA PRO A 92 -15.92 -18.61 -19.13
C PRO A 92 -16.70 -17.91 -18.00
N PHE A 93 -16.70 -16.57 -17.99
CA PHE A 93 -17.35 -15.75 -16.96
C PHE A 93 -18.74 -15.24 -17.37
N GLY A 94 -19.27 -15.75 -18.48
CA GLY A 94 -20.59 -15.43 -19.00
C GLY A 94 -20.57 -14.26 -19.98
N ASP A 95 -21.72 -13.58 -20.10
CA ASP A 95 -21.89 -12.44 -21.00
C ASP A 95 -20.92 -11.29 -20.70
N ALA A 96 -20.35 -10.70 -21.75
CA ALA A 96 -19.32 -9.66 -21.65
C ALA A 96 -19.79 -8.43 -20.86
N SER A 97 -21.04 -7.99 -21.05
CA SER A 97 -21.57 -6.80 -20.37
C SER A 97 -21.73 -7.04 -18.86
N THR A 98 -22.19 -8.23 -18.47
CA THR A 98 -22.37 -8.63 -17.07
C THR A 98 -21.03 -8.87 -16.39
N CYS A 99 -20.11 -9.58 -17.06
CA CYS A 99 -18.75 -9.82 -16.58
C CYS A 99 -18.01 -8.51 -16.34
N ASN A 100 -18.04 -7.57 -17.29
CA ASN A 100 -17.40 -6.27 -17.13
C ASN A 100 -17.99 -5.49 -15.94
N SER A 101 -19.31 -5.45 -15.82
CA SER A 101 -19.99 -4.73 -14.74
C SER A 101 -19.62 -5.28 -13.35
N LEU A 102 -19.63 -6.60 -13.18
CA LEU A 102 -19.28 -7.26 -11.92
C LEU A 102 -17.77 -7.21 -11.66
N GLY A 103 -16.95 -7.47 -12.68
CA GLY A 103 -15.50 -7.47 -12.61
C GLY A 103 -14.95 -6.10 -12.22
N LEU A 104 -15.44 -5.03 -12.85
CA LEU A 104 -15.11 -3.66 -12.46
C LEU A 104 -15.56 -3.36 -11.02
N SER A 105 -16.68 -3.91 -10.57
CA SER A 105 -17.13 -3.76 -9.18
C SER A 105 -16.17 -4.38 -8.17
N TYR A 106 -15.66 -5.59 -8.46
CA TYR A 106 -14.69 -6.27 -7.60
C TYR A 106 -13.33 -5.59 -7.61
N VAL A 107 -12.84 -5.17 -8.78
CA VAL A 107 -11.56 -4.46 -8.91
C VAL A 107 -11.60 -3.08 -8.27
N SER A 108 -12.70 -2.35 -8.43
CA SER A 108 -12.87 -1.06 -7.76
C SER A 108 -12.88 -1.21 -6.23
N LEU A 109 -13.49 -2.29 -5.72
CA LEU A 109 -13.41 -2.65 -4.30
C LEU A 109 -11.96 -2.96 -3.87
N SER A 110 -11.22 -3.78 -4.62
CA SER A 110 -9.82 -4.07 -4.28
C SER A 110 -8.93 -2.83 -4.32
N MET A 111 -9.13 -1.94 -5.29
CA MET A 111 -8.37 -0.69 -5.39
C MET A 111 -8.63 0.23 -4.19
N ALA A 112 -9.89 0.39 -3.78
CA ALA A 112 -10.28 1.20 -2.63
C ALA A 112 -9.64 0.69 -1.33
N LEU A 113 -9.81 -0.61 -1.06
CA LEU A 113 -9.26 -1.25 0.13
C LEU A 113 -7.73 -1.26 0.11
N GLY A 114 -7.17 -1.47 -1.07
CA GLY A 114 -5.75 -1.46 -1.30
C GLY A 114 -5.10 -0.13 -0.93
N ASN A 115 -5.70 0.98 -1.37
CA ASN A 115 -5.26 2.31 -1.00
C ASN A 115 -5.31 2.53 0.51
N PHE A 116 -6.37 2.08 1.18
CA PHE A 116 -6.46 2.17 2.64
C PHE A 116 -5.29 1.44 3.32
N TYR A 117 -4.98 0.20 2.92
CA TYR A 117 -3.83 -0.55 3.47
C TYR A 117 -2.47 0.10 3.17
N ILE A 118 -2.29 0.59 1.94
CA ILE A 118 -1.05 1.27 1.53
C ILE A 118 -0.80 2.52 2.39
N TRP A 119 -1.81 3.38 2.52
CA TRP A 119 -1.65 4.66 3.22
C TRP A 119 -1.67 4.55 4.74
N THR A 120 -2.21 3.47 5.31
CA THR A 120 -2.18 3.24 6.76
C THR A 120 -0.91 2.50 7.21
N HIS A 121 -0.49 1.47 6.48
CA HIS A 121 0.64 0.64 6.86
C HIS A 121 1.92 0.96 6.08
N SER A 122 1.88 0.93 4.74
CA SER A 122 3.11 1.07 3.96
C SER A 122 3.67 2.49 4.04
N TYR A 123 2.81 3.51 4.10
CA TYR A 123 3.22 4.89 4.37
C TYR A 123 3.88 5.04 5.74
N SER A 124 3.25 4.55 6.83
CA SER A 124 3.82 4.66 8.18
C SER A 124 5.15 3.92 8.32
N VAL A 125 5.28 2.72 7.74
CA VAL A 125 6.53 1.94 7.70
C VAL A 125 7.64 2.69 6.96
N MET A 126 7.34 3.26 5.79
CA MET A 126 8.32 4.00 5.00
C MET A 126 8.69 5.34 5.66
N LYS A 127 7.71 6.06 6.22
CA LYS A 127 7.91 7.31 6.97
C LYS A 127 8.82 7.11 8.17
N ARG A 128 8.60 6.03 8.93
CA ARG A 128 9.45 5.68 10.08
C ARG A 128 10.88 5.39 9.62
N SER A 129 11.03 4.57 8.57
CA SER A 129 12.35 4.21 8.02
C SER A 129 13.10 5.44 7.49
N ALA A 130 12.40 6.33 6.78
CA ALA A 130 12.96 7.57 6.25
C ALA A 130 13.36 8.55 7.36
N THR A 131 12.53 8.71 8.40
CA THR A 131 12.83 9.58 9.55
C THR A 131 14.07 9.08 10.30
N LEU A 132 14.15 7.78 10.58
CA LEU A 132 15.30 7.17 11.24
C LEU A 132 16.58 7.34 10.41
N TYR A 133 16.50 7.10 9.11
CA TYR A 133 17.62 7.31 8.20
C TYR A 133 18.11 8.77 8.19
N LYS A 134 17.19 9.73 8.05
CA LYS A 134 17.52 11.17 8.08
C LYS A 134 18.08 11.63 9.42
N ALA A 135 17.63 11.05 10.54
CA ALA A 135 18.17 11.35 11.86
C ALA A 135 19.62 10.84 12.01
N LYS A 136 19.88 9.58 11.60
CA LYS A 136 21.23 9.02 11.61
C LYS A 136 22.19 9.76 10.69
N ARG A 137 21.73 10.14 9.50
CA ARG A 137 22.54 10.93 8.56
C ARG A 137 22.92 12.28 9.17
N ARG A 138 21.98 12.99 9.81
CA ARG A 138 22.28 14.25 10.53
C ARG A 138 23.29 14.07 11.66
N LYS A 139 23.18 12.99 12.46
CA LYS A 139 24.18 12.67 13.49
C LYS A 139 25.57 12.42 12.89
N LYS A 140 25.63 11.68 11.77
CA LYS A 140 26.88 11.41 11.07
C LYS A 140 27.49 12.70 10.50
N ASP A 141 26.69 13.56 9.89
CA ASP A 141 27.15 14.84 9.34
C ASP A 141 27.66 15.78 10.46
N ALA A 142 26.96 15.85 11.61
CA ALA A 142 27.42 16.58 12.78
C ALA A 142 28.72 16.01 13.39
N GLN A 143 28.86 14.68 13.38
CA GLN A 143 30.09 14.02 13.83
C GLN A 143 31.25 14.26 12.85
N ILE A 144 31.00 14.36 11.53
CA ILE A 144 32.00 14.69 10.51
C ILE A 144 32.50 16.14 10.65
N ASP A 145 31.61 17.09 10.97
CA ASP A 145 32.03 18.47 11.26
C ASP A 145 32.85 18.59 12.56
N THR A 146 32.59 17.72 13.54
CA THR A 146 33.32 17.69 14.82
C THR A 146 34.65 16.91 14.72
N SER A 147 34.74 15.90 13.84
CA SER A 147 35.92 15.03 13.66
C SER A 147 37.00 15.57 12.70
N LYS A 148 36.92 16.84 12.30
CA LYS A 148 38.12 17.59 11.89
C LYS A 148 39.09 17.83 13.05
N GLU A 149 38.69 17.55 14.29
CA GLU A 149 39.59 17.37 15.42
C GLU A 149 39.45 15.94 15.99
N HIS A 150 40.58 15.23 15.98
CA HIS A 150 40.84 13.90 16.54
C HIS A 150 40.36 12.62 15.82
N PHE A 151 41.38 11.89 15.39
CA PHE A 151 41.42 10.50 14.91
C PHE A 151 41.30 9.52 16.09
N GLY A 152 40.49 8.45 15.96
CA GLY A 152 40.52 7.31 16.89
C GLY A 152 39.25 6.45 16.97
N GLN A 153 39.16 5.44 16.09
CA GLN A 153 38.86 4.02 16.39
C GLN A 153 37.79 3.66 17.47
N ASP A 154 36.64 3.10 17.07
CA ASP A 154 36.31 1.66 17.14
C ASP A 154 34.82 1.35 16.96
N ALA A 155 34.57 0.15 16.44
CA ALA A 155 33.28 -0.40 16.04
C ALA A 155 32.59 -1.19 17.17
N ALA A 156 31.27 -1.01 17.33
CA ALA A 156 30.35 -2.06 17.78
C ALA A 156 28.91 -1.65 17.42
N GLY A 157 28.23 -2.47 16.63
CA GLY A 157 26.86 -2.23 16.20
C GLY A 157 25.85 -2.53 17.30
N ASP A 158 24.74 -1.81 17.29
CA ASP A 158 23.56 -2.18 18.07
C ASP A 158 22.27 -2.06 17.26
N TYR A 159 21.46 -3.11 17.34
CA TYR A 159 20.37 -3.47 16.44
C TYR A 159 19.02 -3.24 17.13
N ALA A 160 18.65 -1.99 17.39
CA ALA A 160 17.35 -1.67 17.97
C ALA A 160 16.24 -1.62 16.90
N ALA A 161 15.91 -2.76 16.29
CA ALA A 161 14.79 -2.86 15.35
C ALA A 161 13.43 -3.05 16.04
N PHE A 162 13.34 -3.32 17.36
CA PHE A 162 12.06 -3.67 18.01
C PHE A 162 11.86 -3.20 19.48
N VAL A 163 12.56 -2.17 19.96
CA VAL A 163 12.40 -1.67 21.35
C VAL A 163 12.02 -0.18 21.35
N PRO A 164 11.19 0.33 22.30
CA PRO A 164 10.77 1.72 22.34
C PRO A 164 11.97 2.66 22.54
N LEU A 165 11.83 3.89 22.05
CA LEU A 165 12.76 4.98 22.32
C LEU A 165 12.76 5.24 23.85
N SER A 166 13.87 5.01 24.54
CA SER A 166 14.02 5.44 25.94
C SER A 166 14.10 6.97 25.97
N SER A 167 13.36 7.57 26.89
CA SER A 167 13.12 9.01 27.01
C SER A 167 14.24 9.74 27.77
N GLU A 168 15.50 9.50 27.43
CA GLU A 168 16.64 10.10 28.15
C GLU A 168 17.47 11.12 27.37
N ASP A 169 17.15 11.44 26.11
CA ASP A 169 17.97 12.37 25.29
C ASP A 169 17.36 13.78 25.10
N LEU A 170 16.50 14.27 26.00
CA LEU A 170 16.16 15.70 26.05
C LEU A 170 16.34 16.25 27.46
N SER A 171 17.48 16.89 27.69
CA SER A 171 17.68 17.84 28.78
C SER A 171 18.59 18.95 28.25
N ASP A 172 17.99 19.98 27.66
CA ASP A 172 18.65 21.28 27.51
C ASP A 172 18.38 22.11 28.78
N ASP A 173 19.47 22.61 29.35
CA ASP A 173 19.60 23.57 30.44
C ASP A 173 18.57 24.71 30.42
N VAL A 174 17.85 24.96 31.54
CA VAL A 174 17.58 26.30 32.10
C VAL A 174 17.15 26.18 33.58
N GLY A 175 17.96 26.74 34.49
CA GLY A 175 17.59 27.63 35.62
C GLY A 175 16.43 27.32 36.58
N SER A 176 16.80 27.02 37.84
CA SER A 176 16.14 27.28 39.14
C SER A 176 14.66 27.70 39.20
N ASN A 177 13.82 26.91 39.90
CA ASN A 177 13.28 27.26 41.23
C ASN A 177 12.28 26.19 41.74
N SER A 178 12.45 25.83 43.02
CA SER A 178 11.67 24.90 43.83
C SER A 178 10.28 25.44 44.21
N VAL A 179 9.21 24.62 44.11
CA VAL A 179 8.05 24.61 45.02
C VAL A 179 7.43 23.19 45.08
N THR A 180 6.97 22.82 46.28
CA THR A 180 6.65 21.49 46.84
C THR A 180 5.19 21.00 46.61
N SER A 181 5.05 19.67 46.44
CA SER A 181 3.92 18.74 46.79
C SER A 181 2.58 18.73 46.01
N PRO A 182 1.73 17.66 46.12
CA PRO A 182 1.87 16.41 46.89
C PRO A 182 1.64 15.07 46.12
N LEU A 183 2.02 13.97 46.79
CA LEU A 183 1.84 12.56 46.42
C LEU A 183 0.39 12.17 46.06
N LEU A 184 0.25 11.33 45.02
CA LEU A 184 -0.87 10.39 44.87
C LEU A 184 -0.30 8.97 44.62
N PRO A 185 -1.02 7.89 45.01
CA PRO A 185 -0.45 6.57 45.20
C PRO A 185 -0.15 5.87 43.87
N ASN A 186 1.04 5.27 43.81
CA ASN A 186 1.48 4.40 42.72
C ASN A 186 0.59 3.16 42.62
N ASP A 187 -0.41 3.21 41.74
CA ASP A 187 -1.08 2.00 41.25
C ASP A 187 -0.45 1.59 39.91
N PRO A 188 0.43 0.57 39.88
CA PRO A 188 1.22 0.22 38.70
C PRO A 188 0.33 -0.18 37.51
N ARG A 189 -0.91 -0.62 37.73
CA ARG A 189 -1.85 -1.00 36.65
C ARG A 189 -2.42 0.21 35.90
N ALA A 190 -2.60 1.35 36.58
CA ALA A 190 -3.12 2.58 35.97
C ALA A 190 -2.07 3.22 35.03
N SER A 191 -0.78 3.12 35.38
CA SER A 191 0.32 3.65 34.56
C SER A 191 0.50 2.89 33.23
N VAL A 192 0.33 1.57 33.25
CA VAL A 192 0.46 0.70 32.07
C VAL A 192 -0.75 0.89 31.14
N LEU A 193 -1.97 0.92 31.68
CA LEU A 193 -3.16 1.18 30.87
C LEU A 193 -3.15 2.60 30.29
N GLY A 194 -2.70 3.60 31.07
CA GLY A 194 -2.51 4.97 30.59
C GLY A 194 -1.45 5.08 29.49
N TYR A 195 -0.35 4.32 29.59
CA TYR A 195 0.65 4.20 28.54
C TYR A 195 0.06 3.60 27.26
N TYR A 196 -0.70 2.49 27.35
CA TYR A 196 -1.34 1.88 26.18
C TYR A 196 -2.43 2.75 25.58
N LEU A 197 -3.25 3.43 26.38
CA LEU A 197 -4.29 4.34 25.91
C LEU A 197 -3.69 5.56 25.21
N ARG A 198 -2.65 6.17 25.79
CA ARG A 198 -1.93 7.29 25.20
C ARG A 198 -1.17 6.88 23.94
N ARG A 199 -0.62 5.67 23.91
CA ARG A 199 -0.03 5.06 22.70
C ARG A 199 -1.08 4.80 21.63
N ALA A 200 -2.25 4.30 22.01
CA ALA A 200 -3.37 4.08 21.10
C ALA A 200 -3.90 5.41 20.56
N GLU A 201 -3.93 6.47 21.38
CA GLU A 201 -4.30 7.82 20.96
C GLU A 201 -3.25 8.41 20.01
N GLU A 202 -1.96 8.31 20.30
CA GLU A 202 -0.88 8.74 19.41
C GLU A 202 -0.91 7.99 18.07
N LEU A 203 -1.08 6.67 18.10
CA LEU A 203 -1.24 5.85 16.91
C LEU A 203 -2.54 6.19 16.17
N ALA A 204 -3.64 6.46 16.88
CA ALA A 204 -4.91 6.86 16.27
C ALA A 204 -4.83 8.24 15.62
N VAL A 205 -4.13 9.20 16.24
CA VAL A 205 -3.91 10.54 15.68
C VAL A 205 -2.97 10.48 14.47
N GLU A 206 -1.94 9.63 14.52
CA GLU A 206 -1.04 9.40 13.39
C GLU A 206 -1.78 8.72 12.23
N ILE A 207 -2.53 7.65 12.51
CA ILE A 207 -3.41 6.98 11.53
C ILE A 207 -4.46 7.94 11.00
N LEU A 208 -5.07 8.80 11.83
CA LEU A 208 -6.09 9.76 11.39
C LEU A 208 -5.48 10.83 10.48
N LYS A 209 -4.30 11.36 10.81
CA LYS A 209 -3.56 12.29 9.93
C LYS A 209 -3.14 11.63 8.61
N GLU A 210 -2.79 10.35 8.63
CA GLU A 210 -2.44 9.57 7.42
C GLU A 210 -3.69 9.16 6.61
N LEU A 211 -4.83 8.97 7.28
CA LEU A 211 -6.14 8.72 6.69
C LEU A 211 -6.71 9.96 5.99
N TRP A 212 -6.24 11.17 6.34
CA TRP A 212 -6.47 12.40 5.57
C TRP A 212 -5.60 12.50 4.30
N SER A 213 -4.98 11.41 3.86
CA SER A 213 -4.37 11.33 2.54
C SER A 213 -5.43 11.58 1.45
N PRO A 214 -5.10 12.34 0.38
CA PRO A 214 -6.04 12.66 -0.68
C PRO A 214 -6.78 11.45 -1.26
N PRO A 215 -6.14 10.27 -1.44
CA PRO A 215 -6.84 9.07 -1.90
C PRO A 215 -7.89 8.53 -0.91
N SER A 216 -7.60 8.57 0.38
CA SER A 216 -8.49 8.03 1.41
C SER A 216 -9.71 8.92 1.62
N VAL A 217 -9.50 10.24 1.63
CA VAL A 217 -10.60 11.23 1.70
C VAL A 217 -11.52 11.09 0.49
N ALA A 218 -10.95 11.07 -0.71
CA ALA A 218 -11.74 10.93 -1.92
C ALA A 218 -12.43 9.55 -2.00
N ALA A 219 -11.87 8.50 -1.38
CA ALA A 219 -12.51 7.20 -1.25
C ALA A 219 -13.75 7.25 -0.36
N VAL A 220 -13.65 7.89 0.79
CA VAL A 220 -14.79 8.09 1.71
C VAL A 220 -15.87 8.93 1.05
N VAL A 221 -15.51 10.01 0.35
CA VAL A 221 -16.46 10.85 -0.39
C VAL A 221 -17.13 10.07 -1.51
N GLY A 222 -16.36 9.35 -2.33
CA GLY A 222 -16.90 8.54 -3.43
C GLY A 222 -17.83 7.43 -2.93
N PHE A 223 -17.46 6.75 -1.84
CA PHE A 223 -18.32 5.76 -1.20
C PHE A 223 -19.63 6.38 -0.69
N SER A 224 -19.54 7.53 -0.02
CA SER A 224 -20.70 8.24 0.53
C SER A 224 -21.67 8.67 -0.57
N VAL A 225 -21.16 9.25 -1.65
CA VAL A 225 -21.95 9.65 -2.83
C VAL A 225 -22.58 8.43 -3.52
N GLY A 226 -21.84 7.33 -3.64
CA GLY A 226 -22.33 6.09 -4.27
C GLY A 226 -23.31 5.29 -3.43
N ALA A 227 -23.31 5.47 -2.10
CA ALA A 227 -24.18 4.76 -1.17
C ALA A 227 -25.56 5.42 -0.99
N VAL A 228 -25.68 6.73 -1.25
CA VAL A 228 -26.95 7.47 -1.10
C VAL A 228 -27.70 7.50 -2.43
N ASP A 229 -28.79 6.73 -2.54
CA ASP A 229 -29.54 6.57 -3.80
C ASP A 229 -30.04 7.89 -4.41
N LYS A 230 -30.46 8.85 -3.56
CA LYS A 230 -30.90 10.19 -4.01
C LYS A 230 -29.78 10.99 -4.69
N VAL A 231 -28.55 10.90 -4.17
CA VAL A 231 -27.39 11.61 -4.74
C VAL A 231 -26.88 10.86 -5.97
N LYS A 232 -26.88 9.53 -5.91
CA LYS A 232 -26.50 8.66 -7.03
C LYS A 232 -27.39 8.86 -8.25
N SER A 233 -28.70 8.95 -8.10
CA SER A 233 -29.63 9.19 -9.22
C SER A 233 -29.38 10.55 -9.87
N LEU A 234 -29.24 11.61 -9.06
CA LEU A 234 -28.89 12.97 -9.51
C LEU A 234 -27.58 13.07 -10.31
N VAL A 235 -26.65 12.14 -10.11
CA VAL A 235 -25.32 12.15 -10.75
C VAL A 235 -25.22 11.13 -11.91
N THR A 236 -26.03 10.07 -11.90
CA THR A 236 -25.87 8.92 -12.82
C THR A 236 -26.97 8.83 -13.88
N GLU A 237 -28.15 9.40 -13.65
CA GLU A 237 -29.28 9.30 -14.59
C GLU A 237 -29.15 10.21 -15.81
N GLU A 238 -29.81 9.80 -16.89
CA GLU A 238 -29.80 10.55 -18.15
C GLU A 238 -30.67 11.81 -18.04
N GLY A 239 -30.06 12.98 -18.27
CA GLY A 239 -30.73 14.28 -18.15
C GLY A 239 -30.53 14.99 -16.81
N SER A 240 -29.80 14.39 -15.86
CA SER A 240 -29.54 15.02 -14.56
C SER A 240 -28.45 16.11 -14.63
N PRO A 241 -28.58 17.21 -13.87
CA PRO A 241 -27.68 18.37 -13.97
C PRO A 241 -26.23 18.07 -13.54
N LEU A 242 -26.01 17.06 -12.70
CA LEU A 242 -24.66 16.69 -12.21
C LEU A 242 -23.99 15.61 -13.05
N ARG A 243 -24.62 15.15 -14.16
CA ARG A 243 -24.03 14.16 -15.09
C ARG A 243 -22.68 14.62 -15.65
N VAL A 244 -22.49 15.93 -15.82
CA VAL A 244 -21.22 16.52 -16.26
C VAL A 244 -20.07 16.10 -15.34
N ILE A 245 -20.27 16.09 -14.02
CA ILE A 245 -19.24 15.68 -13.05
C ILE A 245 -18.88 14.20 -13.24
N GLN A 246 -19.89 13.35 -13.45
CA GLN A 246 -19.71 11.92 -13.69
C GLN A 246 -18.96 11.65 -15.00
N ASP A 247 -19.32 12.32 -16.09
CA ASP A 247 -18.69 12.14 -17.38
C ASP A 247 -17.24 12.67 -17.39
N CYS A 248 -17.00 13.85 -16.79
CA CYS A 248 -15.64 14.35 -16.54
C CYS A 248 -14.81 13.35 -15.73
N THR A 249 -15.37 12.76 -14.68
CA THR A 249 -14.61 11.84 -13.83
C THR A 249 -14.38 10.49 -14.50
N LYS A 250 -15.33 9.99 -15.31
CA LYS A 250 -15.10 8.79 -16.15
C LYS A 250 -13.99 9.03 -17.15
N LEU A 251 -13.94 10.20 -17.78
CA LEU A 251 -12.89 10.59 -18.72
C LEU A 251 -11.52 10.67 -18.02
N LEU A 252 -11.44 11.41 -16.89
CA LEU A 252 -10.23 11.53 -16.08
C LEU A 252 -9.74 10.16 -15.57
N GLY A 253 -10.64 9.32 -15.08
CA GLY A 253 -10.30 7.97 -14.60
C GLY A 253 -9.78 7.08 -15.73
N GLY A 254 -10.33 7.21 -16.94
CA GLY A 254 -9.83 6.52 -18.13
C GLY A 254 -8.41 6.96 -18.50
N ALA A 255 -8.14 8.27 -18.46
CA ALA A 255 -6.80 8.82 -18.73
C ALA A 255 -5.77 8.50 -17.63
N THR A 256 -6.22 8.26 -16.39
CA THR A 256 -5.31 8.01 -15.26
C THR A 256 -4.53 6.70 -15.42
N ILE A 257 -5.13 5.66 -15.99
CA ILE A 257 -4.48 4.36 -16.19
C ILE A 257 -3.20 4.51 -17.05
N PRO A 258 -3.27 5.03 -18.30
CA PRO A 258 -2.08 5.21 -19.12
C PRO A 258 -1.11 6.26 -18.54
N CYS A 259 -1.61 7.34 -17.92
CA CYS A 259 -0.72 8.31 -17.27
C CYS A 259 0.09 7.69 -16.13
N THR A 260 -0.52 6.82 -15.32
CA THR A 260 0.20 6.16 -14.22
C THR A 260 1.26 5.19 -14.75
N VAL A 261 0.97 4.48 -15.84
CA VAL A 261 1.95 3.63 -16.53
C VAL A 261 3.10 4.46 -17.11
N LEU A 262 2.82 5.63 -17.69
CA LEU A 262 3.86 6.56 -18.18
C LEU A 262 4.72 7.12 -17.04
N ILE A 263 4.11 7.52 -15.92
CA ILE A 263 4.83 7.98 -14.73
C ILE A 263 5.73 6.86 -14.18
N LEU A 264 5.21 5.63 -14.12
CA LEU A 264 6.02 4.47 -13.77
C LEU A 264 7.23 4.37 -14.71
N GLY A 265 7.03 4.36 -16.02
CA GLY A 265 8.10 4.33 -17.01
C GLY A 265 9.14 5.45 -16.85
N GLY A 266 8.68 6.69 -16.57
CA GLY A 266 9.56 7.81 -16.26
C GLY A 266 10.38 7.59 -14.99
N ASN A 267 9.76 7.06 -13.94
CA ASN A 267 10.46 6.73 -12.69
C ASN A 267 11.49 5.61 -12.88
N LEU A 268 11.27 4.66 -13.80
CA LEU A 268 12.21 3.56 -14.10
C LEU A 268 13.54 4.05 -14.69
N THR A 269 13.56 5.22 -15.35
CA THR A 269 14.78 5.77 -15.96
C THR A 269 15.90 6.03 -14.94
N LYS A 270 15.55 6.34 -13.69
CA LYS A 270 16.52 6.58 -12.61
C LYS A 270 17.29 5.32 -12.19
N GLY A 271 16.74 4.13 -12.45
CA GLY A 271 17.34 2.85 -12.07
C GLY A 271 18.12 2.16 -13.19
N ILE A 272 17.96 2.57 -14.45
CA ILE A 272 18.64 1.93 -15.59
C ILE A 272 20.15 2.15 -15.50
N GLY A 273 20.92 1.06 -15.53
CA GLY A 273 22.39 1.10 -15.51
C GLY A 273 23.02 1.27 -14.12
N LYS A 274 22.22 1.29 -13.05
CA LYS A 274 22.71 1.40 -11.67
C LYS A 274 22.47 0.09 -10.89
N THR A 275 23.47 -0.38 -10.16
CA THR A 275 23.39 -1.57 -9.28
C THR A 275 23.48 -1.16 -7.81
N VAL A 276 22.59 -0.26 -7.37
CA VAL A 276 22.56 0.22 -5.97
C VAL A 276 21.96 -0.84 -5.03
N VAL A 277 21.07 -1.70 -5.53
CA VAL A 277 20.38 -2.71 -4.71
C VAL A 277 21.08 -4.06 -4.81
N LYS A 278 21.33 -4.69 -3.64
CA LYS A 278 21.84 -6.07 -3.57
C LYS A 278 20.92 -7.03 -4.36
N PRO A 279 21.44 -7.81 -5.32
CA PRO A 279 20.63 -8.74 -6.13
C PRO A 279 19.81 -9.73 -5.29
N SER A 280 20.33 -10.14 -4.13
CA SER A 280 19.63 -11.02 -3.19
C SER A 280 18.31 -10.43 -2.67
N VAL A 281 18.28 -9.12 -2.40
CA VAL A 281 17.08 -8.40 -1.95
C VAL A 281 16.06 -8.34 -3.07
N LEU A 282 16.51 -8.05 -4.29
CA LEU A 282 15.65 -8.01 -5.46
C LEU A 282 15.00 -9.37 -5.75
N ILE A 283 15.80 -10.43 -5.79
CA ILE A 283 15.34 -11.81 -6.01
C ILE A 283 14.34 -12.19 -4.91
N SER A 284 14.61 -11.82 -3.65
CA SER A 284 13.69 -12.07 -2.54
C SER A 284 12.31 -11.42 -2.74
N VAL A 285 12.26 -10.14 -3.14
CA VAL A 285 10.99 -9.46 -3.43
C VAL A 285 10.23 -10.16 -4.56
N ILE A 286 10.93 -10.58 -5.62
CA ILE A 286 10.34 -11.31 -6.76
C ILE A 286 9.75 -12.65 -6.30
N VAL A 287 10.50 -13.44 -5.52
CA VAL A 287 10.05 -14.75 -5.02
C VAL A 287 8.85 -14.58 -4.07
N ILE A 288 8.89 -13.61 -3.18
CA ILE A 288 7.76 -13.33 -2.27
C ILE A 288 6.51 -12.97 -3.08
N ARG A 289 6.64 -12.08 -4.07
CA ARG A 289 5.50 -11.58 -4.86
C ARG A 289 4.92 -12.56 -5.84
N PHE A 290 5.76 -13.33 -6.52
CA PHE A 290 5.33 -14.14 -7.67
C PHE A 290 5.41 -15.65 -7.39
N VAL A 291 5.77 -16.07 -6.18
CA VAL A 291 5.75 -17.50 -5.79
C VAL A 291 5.03 -17.69 -4.45
N LEU A 292 5.50 -17.04 -3.38
CA LEU A 292 4.94 -17.27 -2.04
C LEU A 292 3.55 -16.67 -1.86
N LEU A 293 3.33 -15.43 -2.27
CA LEU A 293 2.00 -14.80 -2.15
C LEU A 293 0.92 -15.46 -3.02
N PRO A 294 1.16 -15.83 -4.30
CA PRO A 294 0.21 -16.58 -5.10
C PRO A 294 -0.17 -17.93 -4.49
N THR A 295 0.82 -18.68 -3.99
CA THR A 295 0.59 -20.00 -3.38
C THR A 295 -0.20 -19.88 -2.08
N CYS A 296 0.14 -18.90 -1.22
CA CYS A 296 -0.68 -18.57 -0.06
C CYS A 296 -2.10 -18.13 -0.46
N GLY A 297 -2.22 -17.29 -1.50
CA GLY A 297 -3.50 -16.81 -2.03
C GLY A 297 -4.43 -17.94 -2.45
N ILE A 298 -3.91 -18.94 -3.19
CA ILE A 298 -4.65 -20.16 -3.52
C ILE A 298 -5.13 -20.85 -2.24
N GLY A 299 -4.23 -21.09 -1.29
CA GLY A 299 -4.58 -21.74 -0.03
C GLY A 299 -5.71 -21.02 0.73
N ILE A 300 -5.64 -19.70 0.84
CA ILE A 300 -6.63 -18.87 1.53
C ILE A 300 -7.98 -18.91 0.80
N VAL A 301 -7.99 -18.70 -0.52
CA VAL A 301 -9.22 -18.70 -1.32
C VAL A 301 -9.87 -20.08 -1.30
N THR A 302 -9.10 -21.16 -1.49
CA THR A 302 -9.61 -22.54 -1.41
C THR A 302 -10.18 -22.86 -0.03
N ALA A 303 -9.50 -22.46 1.05
CA ALA A 303 -10.01 -22.65 2.40
C ALA A 303 -11.31 -21.87 2.64
N ALA A 304 -11.37 -20.60 2.22
CA ALA A 304 -12.56 -19.77 2.35
C ALA A 304 -13.74 -20.28 1.50
N THR A 305 -13.47 -20.90 0.34
CA THR A 305 -14.48 -21.60 -0.47
C THR A 305 -15.02 -22.83 0.26
N LYS A 306 -14.15 -23.68 0.83
CA LYS A 306 -14.58 -24.86 1.60
C LYS A 306 -15.39 -24.51 2.84
N LEU A 307 -15.13 -23.37 3.46
CA LEU A 307 -15.87 -22.85 4.61
C LEU A 307 -17.19 -22.15 4.24
N GLY A 308 -17.54 -22.03 2.94
CA GLY A 308 -18.76 -21.34 2.50
C GLY A 308 -18.77 -19.83 2.78
N LEU A 309 -17.58 -19.22 2.93
CA LEU A 309 -17.43 -17.78 3.17
C LEU A 309 -17.47 -16.99 1.85
N LEU A 310 -17.03 -17.60 0.74
CA LEU A 310 -16.97 -16.94 -0.56
C LEU A 310 -18.21 -17.24 -1.42
N PRO A 311 -18.66 -16.27 -2.24
CA PRO A 311 -19.66 -16.50 -3.28
C PRO A 311 -19.24 -17.61 -4.26
N ASN A 312 -20.24 -18.24 -4.87
CA ASN A 312 -20.03 -19.24 -5.93
C ASN A 312 -19.68 -18.66 -7.30
N SER A 313 -19.52 -17.33 -7.42
CA SER A 313 -19.15 -16.73 -8.70
C SER A 313 -17.65 -16.97 -9.02
N PRO A 314 -17.34 -17.59 -10.18
CA PRO A 314 -15.96 -17.85 -10.57
C PRO A 314 -15.17 -16.54 -10.72
N LEU A 315 -15.78 -15.51 -11.31
CA LEU A 315 -15.15 -14.19 -11.49
C LEU A 315 -14.69 -13.58 -10.15
N TYR A 316 -15.46 -13.74 -9.08
CA TYR A 316 -15.09 -13.20 -7.77
C TYR A 316 -13.86 -13.91 -7.19
N ARG A 317 -13.81 -15.25 -7.31
CA ARG A 317 -12.66 -16.06 -6.87
C ARG A 317 -11.41 -15.75 -7.71
N TYR A 318 -11.58 -15.60 -9.02
CA TYR A 318 -10.52 -15.21 -9.94
C TYR A 318 -9.91 -13.84 -9.55
N VAL A 319 -10.74 -12.82 -9.31
CA VAL A 319 -10.24 -11.49 -8.90
C VAL A 319 -9.49 -11.55 -7.56
N LEU A 320 -9.98 -12.34 -6.59
CA LEU A 320 -9.30 -12.56 -5.30
C LEU A 320 -7.94 -13.27 -5.44
N LEU A 321 -7.80 -14.18 -6.40
CA LEU A 321 -6.53 -14.83 -6.69
C LEU A 321 -5.59 -13.89 -7.45
N LEU A 322 -6.10 -13.18 -8.46
CA LEU A 322 -5.33 -12.24 -9.28
C LEU A 322 -4.60 -11.20 -8.42
N GLN A 323 -5.27 -10.63 -7.42
CA GLN A 323 -4.68 -9.64 -6.50
C GLN A 323 -3.51 -10.16 -5.65
N SER A 324 -3.33 -11.49 -5.52
CA SER A 324 -2.20 -12.07 -4.80
C SER A 324 -0.90 -12.13 -5.62
N THR A 325 -0.99 -11.83 -6.93
CA THR A 325 0.11 -12.02 -7.91
C THR A 325 0.52 -10.75 -8.63
N VAL A 326 -0.10 -9.63 -8.27
CA VAL A 326 0.20 -8.33 -8.87
C VAL A 326 1.58 -7.84 -8.39
N PRO A 327 2.30 -7.07 -9.24
CA PRO A 327 3.55 -6.43 -8.83
C PRO A 327 3.33 -5.44 -7.68
N PRO A 328 4.41 -4.96 -7.04
CA PRO A 328 4.33 -3.94 -6.00
C PRO A 328 3.53 -2.71 -6.43
N ALA A 329 2.80 -2.11 -5.49
CA ALA A 329 1.96 -0.94 -5.76
C ALA A 329 2.80 0.26 -6.20
N MET A 330 2.42 0.89 -7.32
CA MET A 330 3.13 2.07 -7.86
C MET A 330 3.16 3.25 -6.86
N SER A 331 2.16 3.34 -5.99
CA SER A 331 2.09 4.32 -4.90
C SER A 331 3.27 4.25 -3.93
N ILE A 332 3.93 3.09 -3.78
CA ILE A 332 5.15 2.97 -2.96
C ILE A 332 6.26 3.85 -3.52
N GLY A 333 6.38 3.93 -4.86
CA GLY A 333 7.34 4.83 -5.52
C GLY A 333 7.03 6.29 -5.24
N THR A 334 5.74 6.67 -5.23
CA THR A 334 5.32 8.02 -4.84
C THR A 334 5.66 8.33 -3.38
N ILE A 335 5.54 7.36 -2.48
CA ILE A 335 5.91 7.52 -1.07
C ILE A 335 7.43 7.68 -0.92
N ALA A 336 8.23 6.89 -1.65
CA ALA A 336 9.68 7.02 -1.68
C ALA A 336 10.11 8.42 -2.17
N GLN A 337 9.47 8.92 -3.23
CA GLN A 337 9.67 10.28 -3.77
C GLN A 337 9.28 11.36 -2.77
N LEU A 338 8.16 11.20 -2.07
CA LEU A 338 7.68 12.18 -1.09
C LEU A 338 8.67 12.34 0.08
N PHE A 339 9.30 11.24 0.51
CA PHE A 339 10.29 11.28 1.58
C PHE A 339 11.70 11.56 1.09
N ASP A 340 11.95 11.55 -0.22
CA ASP A 340 13.29 11.70 -0.81
C ASP A 340 14.29 10.68 -0.26
N VAL A 341 13.84 9.43 -0.12
CA VAL A 341 14.63 8.31 0.43
C VAL A 341 14.34 7.04 -0.36
N GLY A 342 15.38 6.41 -0.90
CA GLY A 342 15.25 5.12 -1.59
C GLY A 342 14.60 5.20 -2.99
N GLU A 343 14.62 6.37 -3.65
CA GLU A 343 13.96 6.56 -4.94
C GLU A 343 14.62 5.73 -6.06
N GLU A 344 15.96 5.73 -6.13
CA GLU A 344 16.71 5.00 -7.16
C GLU A 344 16.55 3.50 -6.98
N GLU A 345 16.56 3.03 -5.75
CA GLU A 345 16.41 1.64 -5.37
C GLU A 345 14.98 1.15 -5.61
N CYS A 346 13.99 1.99 -5.31
CA CYS A 346 12.58 1.71 -5.64
C CYS A 346 12.41 1.58 -7.16
N SER A 347 13.05 2.45 -7.94
CA SER A 347 13.03 2.40 -9.40
C SER A 347 13.60 1.07 -9.93
N ILE A 348 14.75 0.62 -9.42
CA ILE A 348 15.37 -0.67 -9.79
C ILE A 348 14.44 -1.85 -9.41
N ILE A 349 13.89 -1.86 -8.19
CA ILE A 349 12.96 -2.91 -7.75
C ILE A 349 11.74 -2.95 -8.66
N PHE A 350 11.17 -1.79 -9.02
CA PHE A 350 10.02 -1.70 -9.89
C PHE A 350 10.31 -2.18 -11.30
N LEU A 351 11.46 -1.81 -11.89
CA LEU A 351 11.86 -2.23 -13.23
C LEU A 351 11.80 -3.76 -13.35
N TRP A 352 12.51 -4.45 -12.46
CA TRP A 352 12.63 -5.90 -12.50
C TRP A 352 11.34 -6.62 -12.09
N THR A 353 10.64 -6.14 -11.05
CA THR A 353 9.38 -6.77 -10.63
C THR A 353 8.29 -6.62 -11.67
N HIS A 354 8.18 -5.49 -12.38
CA HIS A 354 7.20 -5.31 -13.45
C HIS A 354 7.59 -6.09 -14.72
N LEU A 355 8.89 -6.22 -15.02
CA LEU A 355 9.36 -7.08 -16.10
C LEU A 355 8.99 -8.55 -15.85
N VAL A 356 9.26 -9.07 -14.64
CA VAL A 356 8.89 -10.44 -14.25
C VAL A 356 7.37 -10.60 -14.16
N ALA A 357 6.64 -9.55 -13.75
CA ALA A 357 5.17 -9.59 -13.68
C ALA A 357 4.53 -9.93 -15.02
N ALA A 358 5.08 -9.46 -16.14
CA ALA A 358 4.53 -9.76 -17.47
C ALA A 358 4.48 -11.28 -17.75
N LEU A 359 5.50 -12.03 -17.31
CA LEU A 359 5.54 -13.49 -17.45
C LEU A 359 4.74 -14.19 -16.35
N ALA A 360 4.93 -13.74 -15.11
CA ALA A 360 4.29 -14.35 -13.94
C ALA A 360 2.76 -14.21 -13.96
N LEU A 361 2.24 -13.05 -14.34
CA LEU A 361 0.79 -12.81 -14.41
C LEU A 361 0.14 -13.71 -15.45
N THR A 362 0.76 -13.91 -16.61
CA THR A 362 0.24 -14.84 -17.63
C THR A 362 0.17 -16.27 -17.07
N LEU A 363 1.28 -16.76 -16.50
CA LEU A 363 1.35 -18.11 -15.93
C LEU A 363 0.31 -18.32 -14.81
N TRP A 364 0.28 -17.41 -13.84
CA TRP A 364 -0.65 -17.51 -12.71
C TRP A 364 -2.10 -17.31 -13.14
N SER A 365 -2.38 -16.44 -14.11
CA SER A 365 -3.74 -16.29 -14.65
C SER A 365 -4.24 -17.59 -15.26
N THR A 366 -3.41 -18.32 -16.01
CA THR A 366 -3.75 -19.65 -16.53
C THR A 366 -4.06 -20.62 -15.38
N VAL A 367 -3.19 -20.69 -14.37
CA VAL A 367 -3.40 -21.56 -13.20
C VAL A 367 -4.70 -21.20 -12.46
N PHE A 368 -4.98 -19.91 -12.28
CA PHE A 368 -6.18 -19.45 -11.59
C PHE A 368 -7.45 -19.74 -12.39
N MET A 369 -7.43 -19.60 -13.71
CA MET A 369 -8.55 -20.03 -14.55
C MET A 369 -8.81 -21.52 -14.35
N SER A 370 -7.78 -22.36 -14.41
CA SER A 370 -7.94 -23.82 -14.21
C SER A 370 -8.39 -24.23 -12.81
N LEU A 371 -8.18 -23.39 -11.79
CA LEU A 371 -8.63 -23.65 -10.41
C LEU A 371 -10.06 -23.17 -10.13
N VAL A 372 -10.51 -22.14 -10.87
CA VAL A 372 -11.77 -21.45 -10.63
C VAL A 372 -12.89 -22.00 -11.50
N LEU A 373 -12.55 -22.47 -12.70
CA LEU A 373 -13.41 -23.21 -13.63
C LEU A 373 -13.44 -24.69 -13.25
#